data_AF-A0A2M8LG33-F1
#
_entry.id   AF-A0A2M8LG33-F1
#
_cell.length_a   1.000
_cell.length_b   1.000
_cell.length_c   1.000
_cell.angle_alpha   90.00
_cell.angle_beta   90.00
_cell.angle_gamma   90.00
#
_symmetry.space_group_name_H-M   'P 1'
#
loop_
_entity.id
_entity.type
_entity.pdbx_description
1 polymer ?
#
loop_
_entity_poly.entity_id
_entity_poly.type
_entity_poly.pdbx_seq_one_letter_code
_entity_poly.pdbx_strand_id
1 'polypeptide(L)'
;MSLALPLVRFFIYWALHMIGDFAFQSVWMISEKGKSWEVLIYHCLTYTAPFVVCLLHPDLTEHVTPQGLALIFISHIFIDAAKSRWGWIKRIWVDQLWHLSMIALAIALGWM
;
A
#
# COMPACT_ATOMS: atom_id res chain seq x y z
N MET A 1 9.83 10.46 -20.18
CA MET A 1 8.40 10.56 -19.84
C MET A 1 8.32 11.16 -18.45
N SER A 2 7.51 12.20 -18.20
CA SER A 2 7.51 12.86 -16.89
C SER A 2 6.93 11.91 -15.83
N LEU A 3 7.66 11.71 -14.74
CA LEU A 3 7.19 10.94 -13.58
C LEU A 3 6.04 11.66 -12.84
N ALA A 4 5.78 12.93 -13.15
CA ALA A 4 4.67 13.69 -12.57
C ALA A 4 3.29 13.32 -13.15
N LEU A 5 3.25 12.66 -14.32
CA LEU A 5 1.99 12.26 -14.95
C LEU A 5 1.21 11.31 -14.01
N PRO A 6 -0.05 11.61 -13.66
CA PRO A 6 -0.82 10.80 -12.71
C PRO A 6 -0.90 9.31 -13.08
N LEU A 7 -1.04 9.01 -14.38
CA LEU A 7 -1.07 7.64 -14.88
C LEU A 7 0.27 6.91 -14.66
N VAL A 8 1.40 7.61 -14.85
CA VAL A 8 2.73 7.04 -14.61
C VAL A 8 2.94 6.77 -13.13
N ARG A 9 2.56 7.73 -12.27
CA ARG A 9 2.58 7.56 -10.81
C ARG A 9 1.73 6.40 -10.34
N PHE A 10 0.54 6.22 -10.92
CA PHE A 10 -0.31 5.08 -10.62
C PHE A 10 0.41 3.75 -10.87
N PHE A 11 1.05 3.58 -12.04
CA PHE A 11 1.79 2.35 -12.33
C PHE A 11 3.01 2.15 -11.42
N ILE A 12 3.71 3.24 -11.06
CA ILE A 12 4.83 3.19 -10.11
C ILE A 12 4.33 2.73 -8.73
N TYR A 13 3.31 3.38 -8.18
CA TYR A 13 2.77 3.04 -6.87
C TYR A 13 2.09 1.68 -6.83
N TRP A 14 1.49 1.24 -7.95
CA TRP A 14 1.03 -0.13 -8.07
C TRP A 14 2.20 -1.12 -8.00
N ALA A 15 3.31 -0.87 -8.71
CA ALA A 15 4.49 -1.71 -8.62
C ALA A 15 5.06 -1.75 -7.18
N LEU A 16 5.13 -0.61 -6.49
CA LEU A 16 5.56 -0.55 -5.09
C LEU A 16 4.61 -1.28 -4.15
N HIS A 17 3.30 -1.16 -4.37
CA HIS A 17 2.29 -1.92 -3.65
C HIS A 17 2.53 -3.43 -3.81
N MET A 18 2.78 -3.91 -5.04
CA MET A 18 3.08 -5.33 -5.30
C MET A 18 4.36 -5.79 -4.58
N ILE A 19 5.41 -4.94 -4.59
CA ILE A 19 6.67 -5.23 -3.89
C ILE A 19 6.42 -5.34 -2.39
N GLY A 20 5.69 -4.39 -1.81
CA GLY A 20 5.40 -4.37 -0.37
C GLY A 20 4.49 -5.51 0.08
N ASP A 21 3.38 -5.74 -0.61
CA ASP A 21 2.32 -6.68 -0.21
C ASP A 21 2.70 -8.14 -0.51
N PHE A 22 3.46 -8.39 -1.58
CA PHE A 22 3.85 -9.74 -1.99
C PHE A 22 5.33 -10.02 -1.79
N ALA A 23 6.23 -9.23 -2.38
CA ALA A 23 7.66 -9.58 -2.43
C ALA A 23 8.34 -9.47 -1.06
N PHE A 24 7.99 -8.45 -0.27
CA PHE A 24 8.58 -8.23 1.05
C PHE A 24 7.80 -8.90 2.18
N GLN A 25 6.59 -9.40 1.90
CA GLN A 25 5.81 -10.16 2.88
C GLN A 25 6.43 -11.54 3.11
N SER A 26 6.71 -11.86 4.37
CA SER A 26 7.25 -13.16 4.75
C SER A 26 6.16 -14.22 4.97
N VAL A 27 6.56 -15.50 4.96
CA VAL A 27 5.66 -16.62 5.30
C VAL A 27 5.02 -16.45 6.69
N TRP A 28 5.79 -15.95 7.65
CA TRP A 28 5.28 -15.67 9.00
C TRP A 28 4.18 -14.60 9.01
N MET A 29 4.35 -13.51 8.25
CA MET A 29 3.33 -12.47 8.12
C MET A 29 2.04 -13.05 7.52
N ILE A 30 2.15 -13.88 6.48
CA ILE A 30 1.00 -14.53 5.83
C ILE A 30 0.21 -15.38 6.83
N SER A 31 0.90 -16.19 7.65
CA SER A 31 0.25 -17.12 8.57
C SER A 31 -0.34 -16.44 9.81
N GLU A 32 0.22 -15.31 10.24
CA GLU A 32 -0.08 -14.71 11.54
C GLU A 32 -0.80 -13.35 11.49
N LYS A 33 -0.78 -12.60 10.37
CA LYS A 33 -1.41 -11.26 10.31
C LYS A 33 -2.92 -11.26 10.59
N GLY A 34 -3.61 -12.34 10.23
CA GLY A 34 -5.03 -12.51 10.55
C GLY A 34 -5.31 -12.77 12.04
N LYS A 35 -4.30 -13.23 12.80
CA LYS A 35 -4.43 -13.64 14.20
C LYS A 35 -3.91 -12.56 15.15
N SER A 36 -2.76 -11.94 14.84
CA SER A 36 -2.11 -10.92 15.67
C SER A 36 -2.12 -9.54 15.00
N TRP A 37 -2.59 -8.52 15.72
CA TRP A 37 -2.54 -7.13 15.26
C TRP A 37 -1.11 -6.63 15.11
N GLU A 38 -0.20 -7.07 15.98
CA GLU A 38 1.22 -6.74 15.90
C GLU A 38 1.83 -7.19 14.57
N VAL A 39 1.54 -8.44 14.16
CA VAL A 39 2.03 -8.97 12.88
C VAL A 39 1.43 -8.25 11.69
N LEU A 40 0.14 -7.88 11.76
CA LEU A 40 -0.48 -7.05 10.74
C LEU A 40 0.21 -5.68 10.64
N ILE A 41 0.53 -5.03 11.75
CA ILE A 41 1.26 -3.76 11.74
C ILE A 41 2.66 -3.94 11.13
N TYR A 42 3.39 -5.00 11.47
CA TYR A 42 4.69 -5.28 10.84
C TYR A 42 4.56 -5.45 9.33
N HIS A 43 3.54 -6.19 8.87
CA HIS A 43 3.25 -6.30 7.45
C HIS A 43 2.96 -4.94 6.82
N CYS A 44 2.12 -4.11 7.41
CA CYS A 44 1.81 -2.77 6.88
C CYS A 44 3.03 -1.83 6.86
N LEU A 45 3.93 -1.93 7.85
CA LEU A 45 5.20 -1.19 7.87
C LEU A 45 6.11 -1.64 6.73
N THR A 46 6.29 -2.95 6.56
CA THR A 46 7.06 -3.54 5.45
C THR A 46 6.45 -3.19 4.09
N TYR A 47 5.13 -3.20 4.00
CA TYR A 47 4.35 -2.81 2.82
C TYR A 47 4.57 -1.34 2.44
N THR A 48 4.66 -0.45 3.42
CA THR A 48 4.80 0.99 3.19
C THR A 48 6.24 1.40 2.87
N ALA A 49 7.24 0.59 3.27
CA ALA A 49 8.65 0.92 3.08
C ALA A 49 9.06 1.22 1.62
N PRO A 50 8.63 0.47 0.59
CA PRO A 50 8.90 0.81 -0.82
C PRO A 50 8.41 2.21 -1.22
N PHE A 51 7.30 2.70 -0.67
CA PHE A 51 6.78 4.04 -0.98
C PHE A 51 7.65 5.15 -0.37
N VAL A 52 8.25 4.90 0.81
CA VAL A 52 9.17 5.85 1.45
C VAL A 52 10.43 6.04 0.60
N VAL A 53 10.87 5.01 -0.13
CA VAL A 53 12.03 5.10 -1.04
C VAL A 53 11.80 6.13 -2.16
N CYS A 54 10.55 6.41 -2.55
CA CYS A 54 10.24 7.46 -3.53
C CYS A 54 10.70 8.85 -3.09
N LEU A 55 10.83 9.10 -1.79
CA LEU A 55 11.34 10.37 -1.25
C LEU A 55 12.81 10.63 -1.63
N LEU A 56 13.52 9.62 -2.13
CA LEU A 56 14.89 9.73 -2.63
C LEU A 56 14.94 10.23 -4.09
N HIS A 57 13.82 10.28 -4.80
CA HIS A 57 13.76 10.70 -6.20
C HIS A 57 13.10 12.09 -6.32
N PRO A 58 13.81 13.15 -6.76
CA PRO A 58 13.30 14.52 -6.78
C PRO A 58 11.89 14.66 -7.40
N ASP A 59 11.67 14.07 -8.58
CA ASP A 59 10.38 14.15 -9.28
C ASP A 59 9.21 13.46 -8.55
N LEU A 60 9.47 12.57 -7.58
CA LEU A 60 8.44 11.87 -6.82
C LEU A 60 8.28 12.45 -5.41
N THR A 61 9.34 13.02 -4.84
CA THR A 61 9.33 13.62 -3.49
C THR A 61 8.28 14.73 -3.36
N GLU A 62 8.04 15.52 -4.41
CA GLU A 62 7.02 16.57 -4.40
C GLU A 62 5.58 16.02 -4.31
N HIS A 63 5.40 14.76 -4.68
CA HIS A 63 4.10 14.11 -4.73
C HIS A 63 3.83 13.19 -3.56
N VAL A 64 4.86 12.62 -2.93
CA VAL A 64 4.71 11.74 -1.77
C VAL A 64 4.62 12.56 -0.48
N THR A 65 3.41 12.75 0.01
CA THR A 65 3.14 13.52 1.23
C THR A 65 3.05 12.62 2.47
N PRO A 66 3.27 13.17 3.69
CA PRO A 66 3.00 12.44 4.94
C PRO A 66 1.56 11.93 5.04
N GLN A 67 0.59 12.70 4.55
CA GLN A 67 -0.83 12.34 4.50
C GLN A 67 -1.07 11.16 3.56
N GLY A 68 -0.42 11.14 2.40
CA GLY A 68 -0.50 10.03 1.44
C GLY A 68 0.07 8.73 2.01
N LEU A 69 1.26 8.80 2.63
CA LEU A 69 1.85 7.65 3.32
C LEU A 69 0.97 7.15 4.46
N ALA A 70 0.40 8.06 5.27
CA ALA A 70 -0.54 7.69 6.33
C ALA A 70 -1.81 7.05 5.77
N LEU A 71 -2.39 7.59 4.70
CA LEU A 71 -3.57 7.03 4.04
C LEU A 71 -3.30 5.61 3.55
N ILE A 72 -2.19 5.39 2.84
CA ILE A 72 -1.82 4.07 2.33
C ILE A 72 -1.55 3.09 3.47
N PHE A 73 -0.81 3.47 4.50
CA PHE A 73 -0.54 2.60 5.65
C PHE A 73 -1.81 2.23 6.42
N ILE A 74 -2.62 3.23 6.79
CA ILE A 74 -3.83 3.04 7.61
C ILE A 74 -4.88 2.26 6.83
N SER A 75 -5.12 2.61 5.56
CA SER A 75 -6.09 1.88 4.73
C SER A 75 -5.67 0.42 4.55
N HIS A 76 -4.37 0.14 4.36
CA HIS A 76 -3.87 -1.22 4.23
C HIS A 76 -4.16 -2.06 5.49
N ILE A 77 -3.98 -1.52 6.70
CA ILE A 77 -4.35 -2.19 7.95
C ILE A 77 -5.82 -2.62 7.92
N PHE A 78 -6.74 -1.72 7.56
CA PHE A 78 -8.17 -2.01 7.58
C PHE A 78 -8.59 -2.99 6.50
N ILE A 79 -8.06 -2.86 5.28
CA ILE A 79 -8.37 -3.76 4.17
C ILE A 79 -7.87 -5.18 4.50
N ASP A 80 -6.66 -5.30 5.03
CA ASP A 80 -6.11 -6.59 5.41
C ASP A 80 -6.79 -7.21 6.63
N ALA A 81 -7.22 -6.41 7.60
CA ALA A 81 -8.07 -6.89 8.69
C ALA A 81 -9.42 -7.41 8.14
N ALA A 82 -10.03 -6.70 7.20
CA ALA A 82 -11.28 -7.11 6.57
C ALA A 82 -11.14 -8.44 5.81
N LYS A 83 -9.99 -8.69 5.17
CA LYS A 83 -9.68 -9.95 4.49
C LYS A 83 -9.30 -11.07 5.46
N SER A 84 -8.25 -10.87 6.25
CA SER A 84 -7.55 -11.93 6.97
C SER A 84 -8.08 -12.20 8.38
N ARG A 85 -8.73 -11.21 9.01
CA ARG A 85 -9.24 -11.31 10.38
C ARG A 85 -10.76 -11.42 10.42
N TRP A 86 -11.47 -10.57 9.68
CA TRP A 86 -12.94 -10.52 9.71
C TRP A 86 -13.60 -11.38 8.62
N GLY A 87 -12.85 -11.80 7.61
CA GLY A 87 -13.37 -12.67 6.54
C GLY A 87 -14.41 -12.01 5.63
N TRP A 88 -14.46 -10.68 5.58
CA TRP A 88 -15.36 -9.89 4.73
C TRP A 88 -14.95 -9.98 3.26
N ILE A 89 -13.64 -10.01 2.99
CA ILE A 89 -13.09 -10.09 1.64
C ILE A 89 -12.59 -11.52 1.39
N LYS A 90 -13.27 -12.22 0.48
CA LYS A 90 -12.97 -13.64 0.17
C LYS A 90 -12.14 -13.86 -1.09
N ARG A 91 -12.10 -12.88 -2.00
CA ARG A 91 -11.44 -13.00 -3.30
C ARG A 91 -10.27 -12.03 -3.38
N ILE A 92 -9.12 -12.51 -3.82
CA ILE A 92 -7.89 -11.70 -3.92
C ILE A 92 -8.08 -10.47 -4.81
N TRP A 93 -8.82 -10.57 -5.91
CA TRP A 93 -9.02 -9.42 -6.78
C TRP A 93 -9.85 -8.30 -6.13
N VAL A 94 -10.74 -8.61 -5.18
CA VAL A 94 -11.52 -7.60 -4.44
C VAL A 94 -10.63 -6.87 -3.44
N ASP A 95 -9.78 -7.61 -2.73
CA ASP A 95 -8.76 -7.08 -1.83
C ASP A 95 -7.82 -6.12 -2.56
N GLN A 96 -7.27 -6.56 -3.70
CA GLN A 96 -6.39 -5.75 -4.53
C GLN A 96 -7.12 -4.53 -5.12
N LEU A 97 -8.38 -4.66 -5.51
CA LEU A 97 -9.18 -3.52 -5.96
C LEU A 97 -9.34 -2.44 -4.87
N TRP A 98 -9.53 -2.84 -3.61
CA TRP A 98 -9.62 -1.89 -2.49
C TRP A 98 -8.31 -1.15 -2.28
N HIS A 99 -7.17 -1.85 -2.31
CA HIS A 99 -5.84 -1.22 -2.20
C HIS A 99 -5.56 -0.27 -3.36
N LEU A 100 -5.82 -0.68 -4.61
CA LEU A 100 -5.62 0.18 -5.78
C LEU A 100 -6.54 1.41 -5.77
N SER A 101 -7.75 1.28 -5.22
CA SER A 101 -8.66 2.42 -5.04
C SER A 101 -8.08 3.45 -4.08
N MET A 102 -7.39 3.02 -3.02
CA MET A 102 -6.71 3.94 -2.09
C MET A 102 -5.52 4.64 -2.74
N ILE A 103 -4.75 3.95 -3.58
CA ILE A 103 -3.69 4.57 -4.38
C ILE A 103 -4.26 5.61 -5.34
N ALA A 104 -5.31 5.26 -6.08
CA ALA A 104 -5.97 6.19 -7.00
C ALA A 104 -6.54 7.41 -6.26
N LEU A 105 -7.14 7.21 -5.08
CA LEU A 105 -7.61 8.29 -4.21
C LEU A 105 -6.47 9.19 -3.74
N ALA A 106 -5.36 8.62 -3.27
CA ALA A 106 -4.18 9.38 -2.85
C ALA A 106 -3.65 10.26 -3.99
N ILE A 107 -3.59 9.72 -5.22
CA ILE A 107 -3.19 10.47 -6.41
C ILE A 107 -4.18 11.58 -6.74
N ALA A 108 -5.48 11.30 -6.68
CA ALA A 108 -6.52 12.29 -6.97
C ALA A 108 -6.51 13.46 -5.96
N LEU A 109 -6.11 13.20 -4.71
CA LEU A 109 -5.92 14.21 -3.67
C LEU A 109 -4.58 14.96 -3.78
N GLY A 110 -3.70 14.56 -4.70
CA GLY A 110 -2.35 15.12 -4.83
C GLY A 110 -1.42 14.74 -3.66
N TRP A 111 -1.74 13.66 -2.95
CA TRP A 111 -0.98 13.17 -1.80
C TRP A 111 0.04 12.09 -2.14
N MET A 112 -0.10 11.52 -3.34
CA MET A 112 0.83 10.65 -4.05
C MET A 112 0.80 11.04 -5.53
#